data_AF-A0A4Q7Y6T0-F1
#
_entry.id   AF-A0A4Q7Y6T0-F1
#
_cell.length_a   1.000
_cell.length_b   1.000
_cell.length_c   1.000
_cell.angle_alpha   90.00
_cell.angle_beta   90.00
_cell.angle_gamma   90.00
#
_symmetry.space_group_name_H-M   'P 1'
#
loop_
_entity.id
_entity.type
_entity.pdbx_description
1 polymer ?
#
loop_
_entity_poly.entity_id
_entity_poly.type
_entity_poly.pdbx_seq_one_letter_code
_entity_poly.pdbx_strand_id
1 'polypeptide(L)'
;MQSVAAEAGVAKATLYDYFPTLDDVVRALLAAELDRLRTLASSAPAVLADELATHPVLRRLADAEPEQLAVLLGADGEHWAQLTAWLGGMLHVDADAAELAGRWLVGVVVQPGRTTGRRRQAAVLAAVAPAGA
;
A
#
# COMPACT_ATOMS: atom_id res chain seq x y z
N MET A 1 6.26 -5.11 -22.02
CA MET A 1 7.73 -5.24 -22.20
C MET A 1 8.37 -4.06 -22.92
N GLN A 2 8.01 -3.72 -24.16
CA GLN A 2 8.67 -2.60 -24.88
C GLN A 2 8.60 -1.25 -24.14
N SER A 3 7.42 -0.89 -23.64
CA SER A 3 7.24 0.37 -22.88
C SER A 3 8.02 0.37 -21.56
N VAL A 4 8.11 -0.78 -20.88
CA VAL A 4 8.90 -0.93 -19.65
C VAL A 4 10.38 -0.72 -19.93
N ALA A 5 10.90 -1.32 -21.01
CA ALA A 5 12.30 -1.15 -21.43
C ALA A 5 12.63 0.32 -21.70
N ALA A 6 11.73 1.01 -22.42
CA ALA A 6 11.88 2.42 -22.74
C ALA A 6 11.90 3.30 -21.48
N GLU A 7 10.95 3.09 -20.55
CA GLU A 7 10.87 3.86 -19.31
C GLU A 7 12.06 3.61 -18.38
N ALA A 8 12.50 2.35 -18.28
CA ALA A 8 13.67 1.97 -17.47
C ALA A 8 15.01 2.36 -18.11
N GLY A 9 15.02 2.87 -19.35
CA GLY A 9 16.24 3.25 -20.06
C GLY A 9 17.16 2.07 -20.40
N VAL A 10 16.62 0.86 -20.52
CA VAL A 10 17.38 -0.37 -20.79
C VAL A 10 16.94 -1.03 -22.10
N ALA A 11 17.82 -1.86 -22.66
CA ALA A 11 17.45 -2.65 -23.83
C ALA A 11 16.39 -3.71 -23.45
N LYS A 12 15.47 -3.99 -24.39
CA LYS A 12 14.45 -5.03 -24.22
C LYS A 12 15.07 -6.41 -23.93
N ALA A 13 16.22 -6.72 -24.56
CA ALA A 13 16.96 -7.95 -24.33
C ALA A 13 17.42 -8.07 -22.86
N THR A 14 17.98 -7.00 -22.30
CA THR A 14 18.38 -6.94 -20.90
C THR A 14 17.21 -7.22 -19.97
N LEU A 15 16.01 -6.68 -20.24
CA LEU A 15 14.84 -7.02 -19.42
C LEU A 15 14.47 -8.50 -19.50
N TYR A 16 14.55 -9.13 -20.68
CA TYR A 16 14.24 -10.55 -20.82
C TYR A 16 15.25 -11.47 -20.11
N ASP A 17 16.51 -11.02 -19.98
CA ASP A 17 17.54 -11.78 -19.25
C ASP A 17 17.18 -11.92 -17.76
N TYR A 18 16.54 -10.91 -17.16
CA TYR A 18 16.15 -10.90 -15.75
C TYR A 18 14.67 -11.26 -15.51
N PHE A 19 13.79 -10.89 -16.45
CA PHE A 19 12.35 -11.03 -16.35
C PHE A 19 11.81 -11.61 -17.67
N PRO A 20 11.71 -12.95 -17.76
CA PRO A 20 11.29 -13.63 -18.98
C PRO A 20 9.91 -13.19 -19.48
N THR A 21 9.01 -12.81 -18.57
CA THR A 21 7.66 -12.34 -18.90
C THR A 21 7.37 -10.95 -18.32
N LEU A 22 6.32 -10.31 -18.83
CA LEU A 22 5.82 -9.08 -18.24
C LEU A 22 5.31 -9.32 -16.81
N ASP A 23 4.75 -10.49 -16.52
CA ASP A 23 4.26 -10.85 -15.19
C ASP A 23 5.42 -10.93 -14.19
N ASP A 24 6.59 -11.38 -14.61
CA ASP A 24 7.81 -11.40 -13.77
C ASP A 24 8.25 -9.98 -13.43
N VAL A 25 8.22 -9.06 -14.39
CA VAL A 25 8.47 -7.63 -14.15
C VAL A 25 7.46 -7.06 -13.15
N VAL A 26 6.17 -7.30 -13.37
CA VAL A 26 5.10 -6.77 -12.51
C VAL A 26 5.25 -7.30 -11.09
N ARG A 27 5.54 -8.58 -10.92
CA ARG A 27 5.78 -9.19 -9.60
C ARG A 27 6.99 -8.58 -8.90
N ALA A 28 8.09 -8.34 -9.62
CA ALA A 28 9.28 -7.73 -9.06
C ALA A 28 9.05 -6.27 -8.65
N LEU A 29 8.34 -5.49 -9.47
CA LEU A 29 7.96 -4.11 -9.15
C LEU A 29 7.03 -4.07 -7.93
N LEU A 30 6.05 -4.98 -7.87
CA LEU A 30 5.15 -5.08 -6.71
C LEU A 30 5.92 -5.42 -5.44
N ALA A 31 6.85 -6.39 -5.49
CA ALA A 31 7.66 -6.74 -4.33
C ALA A 31 8.52 -5.57 -3.85
N ALA A 32 9.20 -4.87 -4.79
CA ALA A 32 10.00 -3.69 -4.48
C ALA A 32 9.15 -2.56 -3.87
N GLU A 33 7.94 -2.34 -4.39
CA GLU A 33 7.03 -1.33 -3.87
C GLU A 33 6.50 -1.69 -2.47
N LEU A 34 6.19 -2.95 -2.21
CA LEU A 34 5.80 -3.41 -0.88
C LEU A 34 6.93 -3.24 0.14
N ASP A 35 8.18 -3.50 -0.23
CA ASP A 35 9.34 -3.28 0.63
C ASP A 35 9.62 -1.79 0.87
N ARG A 36 9.40 -0.94 -0.14
CA ARG A 36 9.45 0.52 0.02
C ARG A 36 8.37 1.01 0.99
N LEU A 37 7.12 0.57 0.82
CA LEU A 37 6.01 0.93 1.70
C LEU A 37 6.24 0.44 3.13
N ARG A 38 6.82 -0.76 3.31
CA ARG A 38 7.24 -1.27 4.62
C ARG A 38 8.24 -0.35 5.31
N THR A 39 9.26 0.07 4.57
CA THR A 39 10.30 0.99 5.08
C THR A 39 9.73 2.37 5.39
N LEU A 40 8.76 2.84 4.60
CA LEU A 40 8.12 4.14 4.83
C LEU A 40 7.22 4.10 6.08
N ALA A 41 6.49 3.02 6.27
CA ALA A 41 5.50 2.91 7.32
C ALA A 41 6.10 2.81 8.73
N SER A 42 7.36 2.34 8.86
CA SER A 42 8.10 2.39 10.14
C SER A 42 8.37 3.82 10.65
N SER A 43 8.09 4.85 9.84
CA SER A 43 8.29 6.25 10.23
C SER A 43 7.05 6.90 10.86
N ALA A 44 5.83 6.60 10.38
CA ALA A 44 4.54 6.96 10.97
C ALA A 44 3.33 6.52 10.08
N PRO A 45 2.17 6.17 10.67
CA PRO A 45 0.94 5.86 9.91
C PRO A 45 0.49 6.98 8.96
N ALA A 46 0.73 8.25 9.34
CA ALA A 46 0.38 9.40 8.52
C ALA A 46 1.14 9.44 7.19
N VAL A 47 2.40 8.98 7.19
CA VAL A 47 3.24 8.96 5.98
C VAL A 47 2.75 7.87 5.03
N LEU A 48 2.47 6.68 5.55
CA LEU A 48 1.86 5.61 4.76
C LEU A 48 0.52 6.03 4.16
N ALA A 49 -0.32 6.73 4.92
CA ALA A 49 -1.60 7.24 4.42
C ALA A 49 -1.41 8.32 3.33
N ASP A 50 -0.44 9.22 3.47
CA ASP A 50 -0.12 10.21 2.44
C ASP A 50 0.38 9.54 1.15
N GLU A 51 1.19 8.49 1.28
CA GLU A 51 1.69 7.71 0.16
C GLU A 51 0.55 6.99 -0.59
N LEU A 52 -0.27 6.21 0.12
CA LEU A 52 -1.38 5.46 -0.49
C LEU A 52 -2.43 6.39 -1.12
N ALA A 53 -2.66 7.56 -0.51
CA ALA A 53 -3.59 8.56 -1.02
C ALA A 53 -3.12 9.21 -2.34
N THR A 54 -1.82 9.21 -2.60
CA THR A 54 -1.22 9.86 -3.78
C THR A 54 -0.56 8.87 -4.75
N HIS A 55 -0.55 7.57 -4.40
CA HIS A 55 0.06 6.53 -5.21
C HIS A 55 -0.54 6.51 -6.63
N PRO A 56 0.25 6.76 -7.68
CA PRO A 56 -0.26 7.04 -9.02
C PRO A 56 -1.04 5.86 -9.60
N VAL A 57 -0.62 4.62 -9.34
CA VAL A 57 -1.34 3.42 -9.79
C VAL A 57 -2.70 3.30 -9.10
N LEU A 58 -2.78 3.57 -7.79
CA LEU A 58 -4.04 3.47 -7.04
C LEU A 58 -5.00 4.57 -7.46
N ARG A 59 -4.49 5.79 -7.73
CA ARG A 59 -5.29 6.89 -8.26
C ARG A 59 -5.82 6.55 -9.65
N ARG A 60 -4.95 6.07 -10.54
CA ARG A 60 -5.36 5.66 -11.88
C ARG A 60 -6.37 4.53 -11.87
N LEU A 61 -6.22 3.54 -10.99
CA LEU A 61 -7.16 2.43 -10.86
C LEU A 61 -8.51 2.92 -10.30
N ALA A 62 -8.49 3.82 -9.31
CA ALA A 62 -9.72 4.43 -8.78
C ALA A 62 -10.50 5.20 -9.85
N ASP A 63 -9.78 5.89 -10.75
CA ASP A 63 -10.39 6.72 -11.80
C ASP A 63 -10.86 5.90 -13.01
N ALA A 64 -10.09 4.88 -13.40
CA ALA A 64 -10.32 4.13 -14.64
C ALA A 64 -11.10 2.83 -14.44
N GLU A 65 -10.84 2.11 -13.34
CA GLU A 65 -11.30 0.73 -13.11
C GLU A 65 -11.68 0.51 -11.62
N PRO A 66 -12.66 1.28 -11.09
CA PRO A 66 -13.00 1.28 -9.67
C PRO A 66 -13.47 -0.09 -9.14
N GLU A 67 -14.10 -0.90 -9.98
CA GLU A 67 -14.48 -2.27 -9.66
C GLU A 67 -13.26 -3.18 -9.42
N GLN A 68 -12.17 -2.99 -10.18
CA GLN A 68 -10.93 -3.74 -9.96
C GLN A 68 -10.24 -3.29 -8.69
N LEU A 69 -10.26 -1.99 -8.39
CA LEU A 69 -9.77 -1.48 -7.11
C LEU A 69 -10.55 -2.08 -5.95
N ALA A 70 -11.88 -2.19 -6.06
CA ALA A 70 -12.72 -2.81 -5.04
C ALA A 70 -12.37 -4.30 -4.84
N VAL A 71 -12.14 -5.05 -5.92
CA VAL A 71 -11.67 -6.44 -5.84
C VAL A 71 -10.30 -6.54 -5.18
N LEU A 72 -9.36 -5.67 -5.55
CA LEU A 72 -8.00 -5.64 -4.98
C LEU A 72 -8.00 -5.36 -3.47
N LEU A 73 -8.87 -4.46 -3.03
CA LEU A 73 -9.01 -4.09 -1.62
C LEU A 73 -9.88 -5.06 -0.82
N GLY A 74 -10.70 -5.87 -1.50
CA GLY A 74 -11.53 -6.92 -0.92
C GLY A 74 -10.72 -8.16 -0.54
N ALA A 75 -9.72 -8.00 0.33
CA ALA A 75 -8.94 -9.10 0.87
C ALA A 75 -9.86 -10.13 1.55
N ASP A 76 -9.59 -11.42 1.32
CA ASP A 76 -10.22 -12.46 2.12
C ASP A 76 -9.76 -12.39 3.59
N GLY A 77 -10.40 -13.18 4.46
CA GLY A 77 -10.10 -13.15 5.89
C GLY A 77 -8.65 -13.49 6.24
N GLU A 78 -7.98 -14.31 5.44
CA GLU A 78 -6.59 -14.71 5.68
C GLU A 78 -5.63 -13.57 5.33
N HIS A 79 -5.76 -13.00 4.13
CA HIS A 79 -4.96 -11.86 3.70
C HIS A 79 -5.20 -10.63 4.58
N TRP A 80 -6.45 -10.42 5.02
CA TRP A 80 -6.78 -9.37 5.98
C TRP A 80 -6.06 -9.57 7.31
N ALA A 81 -6.09 -10.78 7.87
CA ALA A 81 -5.40 -11.10 9.12
C ALA A 81 -3.87 -10.92 8.99
N GLN A 82 -3.27 -11.29 7.85
CA GLN A 82 -1.85 -11.06 7.61
C GLN A 82 -1.51 -9.57 7.57
N LEU A 83 -2.34 -8.75 6.91
CA LEU A 83 -2.17 -7.30 6.85
C LEU A 83 -2.26 -6.67 8.24
N THR A 84 -3.28 -7.01 9.04
CA THR A 84 -3.46 -6.42 10.37
C THR A 84 -2.41 -6.90 11.35
N ALA A 85 -1.96 -8.16 11.29
CA ALA A 85 -0.83 -8.64 12.10
C ALA A 85 0.47 -7.88 11.77
N TRP A 86 0.74 -7.65 10.49
CA TRP A 86 1.90 -6.87 10.05
C TRP A 86 1.80 -5.40 10.51
N LEU A 87 0.62 -4.77 10.39
CA LEU A 87 0.38 -3.42 10.90
C LEU A 87 0.56 -3.35 12.42
N GLY A 88 0.07 -4.32 13.18
CA GLY A 88 0.22 -4.39 14.63
C GLY A 88 1.68 -4.44 15.05
N GLY A 89 2.47 -5.33 14.44
CA GLY A 89 3.91 -5.44 14.71
C GLY A 89 4.70 -4.18 14.33
N MET A 90 4.31 -3.51 13.24
CA MET A 90 4.97 -2.27 12.82
C MET A 90 4.60 -1.09 13.73
N LEU A 91 3.32 -0.92 14.04
CA LEU A 91 2.82 0.23 14.80
C LEU A 91 2.96 0.04 16.31
N HIS A 92 3.32 -1.16 16.77
CA HIS A 92 3.43 -1.54 18.18
C HIS A 92 2.10 -1.32 18.92
N VAL A 93 1.00 -1.72 18.28
CA VAL A 93 -0.36 -1.62 18.81
C VAL A 93 -0.98 -3.02 18.91
N ASP A 94 -2.05 -3.15 19.67
CA ASP A 94 -2.79 -4.42 19.75
C ASP A 94 -3.54 -4.76 18.45
N ALA A 95 -4.14 -5.95 18.42
CA ALA A 95 -4.84 -6.45 17.24
C ALA A 95 -6.02 -5.57 16.82
N ASP A 96 -6.80 -5.06 17.78
CA ASP A 96 -7.99 -4.24 17.51
C ASP A 96 -7.59 -2.88 16.92
N ALA A 97 -6.54 -2.25 17.46
CA ALA A 97 -5.98 -1.02 16.93
C ALA A 97 -5.38 -1.22 15.52
N ALA A 98 -4.71 -2.34 15.28
CA ALA A 98 -4.17 -2.68 13.97
C ALA A 98 -5.28 -2.91 12.94
N GLU A 99 -6.38 -3.55 13.34
CA GLU A 99 -7.56 -3.75 12.51
C GLU A 99 -8.24 -2.42 12.15
N LEU A 100 -8.36 -1.52 13.12
CA LEU A 100 -8.88 -0.17 12.89
C LEU A 100 -7.98 0.63 11.93
N ALA A 101 -6.67 0.58 12.13
CA ALA A 101 -5.70 1.23 11.24
C ALA A 101 -5.79 0.67 9.82
N GLY A 102 -5.90 -0.65 9.67
CA GLY A 102 -6.09 -1.30 8.37
C GLY A 102 -7.34 -0.80 7.65
N ARG A 103 -8.50 -0.76 8.33
CA ARG A 103 -9.75 -0.26 7.74
C ARG A 103 -9.65 1.21 7.35
N TRP A 104 -9.00 2.01 8.18
CA TRP A 104 -8.76 3.41 7.86
C TRP A 104 -7.88 3.58 6.61
N LEU A 105 -6.79 2.81 6.48
CA LEU A 105 -5.92 2.85 5.30
C LEU A 105 -6.65 2.42 4.03
N VAL A 106 -7.48 1.37 4.08
CA VAL A 106 -8.37 1.00 2.97
C VAL A 106 -9.30 2.17 2.61
N GLY A 107 -9.89 2.82 3.62
CA GLY A 107 -10.68 4.02 3.44
C GLY A 107 -9.91 5.16 2.77
N VAL A 108 -8.64 5.37 3.12
CA VAL A 108 -7.76 6.35 2.47
C VAL A 108 -7.48 6.00 1.01
N VAL A 109 -7.36 4.71 0.67
CA VAL A 109 -7.19 4.31 -0.74
C VAL A 109 -8.42 4.67 -1.55
N VAL A 110 -9.62 4.39 -1.05
CA VAL A 110 -10.88 4.66 -1.77
C VAL A 110 -11.27 6.14 -1.74
N GLN A 111 -11.06 6.81 -0.60
CA GLN A 111 -11.45 8.19 -0.32
C GLN A 111 -10.26 8.94 0.32
N PRO A 112 -9.28 9.39 -0.50
CA PRO A 112 -8.00 9.91 0.01
C PRO A 112 -8.14 11.19 0.83
N GLY A 113 -9.15 12.01 0.57
CA GLY A 113 -9.33 13.29 1.24
C GLY A 113 -8.12 14.22 1.12
N ARG A 114 -7.99 15.16 2.06
CA ARG A 114 -6.85 16.11 2.10
C ARG A 114 -5.74 15.60 3.02
N THR A 115 -4.49 15.91 2.68
CA THR A 115 -3.29 15.64 3.50
C THR A 115 -3.45 16.06 4.96
N THR A 116 -3.93 17.28 5.22
CA THR A 116 -4.16 17.77 6.58
C THR A 116 -5.23 16.96 7.33
N GLY A 117 -6.22 16.43 6.60
CA GLY A 117 -7.24 15.55 7.14
C GLY A 117 -6.66 14.21 7.57
N ARG A 118 -5.91 13.55 6.68
CA ARG A 118 -5.26 12.26 6.95
C ARG A 118 -4.29 12.35 8.13
N ARG A 119 -3.49 13.41 8.23
CA ARG A 119 -2.58 13.62 9.38
C ARG A 119 -3.32 13.77 10.69
N ARG A 120 -4.45 14.49 10.71
CA ARG A 120 -5.31 14.59 11.90
C ARG A 120 -5.96 13.24 12.25
N GLN A 121 -6.44 12.50 11.26
CA GLN A 121 -6.99 11.16 11.48
C GLN A 121 -5.94 10.21 12.05
N ALA A 122 -4.71 10.22 11.52
CA ALA A 122 -3.59 9.43 12.03
C ALA A 122 -3.27 9.79 13.48
N ALA A 123 -3.29 11.08 13.83
CA ALA A 123 -3.08 11.53 15.22
C ALA A 123 -4.21 11.07 16.15
N VAL A 124 -5.47 11.10 15.69
CA VAL A 124 -6.61 10.58 16.46
C VAL A 124 -6.48 9.08 16.67
N LEU A 125 -6.16 8.32 15.62
CA LEU A 125 -5.92 6.88 15.70
C LEU A 125 -4.82 6.54 16.69
N ALA A 126 -3.68 7.25 16.64
CA ALA A 126 -2.59 7.07 17.58
C ALA A 126 -2.99 7.40 19.04
N ALA A 127 -3.89 8.37 19.25
CA ALA A 127 -4.36 8.75 20.58
C ALA A 127 -5.35 7.74 21.20
N VAL A 128 -6.07 6.98 20.37
CA VAL A 128 -7.04 5.98 20.83
C VAL A 128 -6.52 4.54 20.74
N ALA A 129 -5.40 4.32 20.07
CA ALA A 129 -4.77 3.02 19.95
C ALA A 129 -4.09 2.64 21.28
N PRO A 130 -4.56 1.59 21.98
CA PRO A 130 -3.80 1.03 23.09
C PRO A 130 -2.44 0.53 22.62
N ALA A 131 -1.41 0.73 23.46
CA ALA A 131 -0.09 0.18 23.20
C ALA A 131 -0.15 -1.35 23.20
N GLY A 132 0.52 -1.99 22.24
CA GLY A 132 0.70 -3.43 22.23
C GLY A 132 1.50 -3.88 23.45
N ALA A 133 1.09 -4.99 24.05
CA ALA A 133 1.79 -5.63 25.17
C ALA A 133 3.10 -6.31 24.74
#